data_AF-A0A6L8KVH6-F1
#
_entry.id   AF-A0A6L8KVH6-F1
#
_cell.length_a   1.000
_cell.length_b   1.000
_cell.length_c   1.000
_cell.angle_alpha   90.00
_cell.angle_beta   90.00
_cell.angle_gamma   90.00
#
_symmetry.space_group_name_H-M   'P 1'
#
loop_
_entity.id
_entity.type
_entity.pdbx_description
1 polymer ?
#
loop_
_entity_poly.entity_id
_entity_poly.type
_entity_poly.pdbx_seq_one_letter_code
_entity_poly.pdbx_strand_id
1 'polypeptide(L)'
;MTTSPNDNASLLARIAQTTRPNLVVTIGYGDELPVFRHARALWQFYMCHFPGIEVIFVRWSDKLKRGEVMSDGHDLLVGIGGDFQGAAGYNTSGVWSQSENARWIYRQVLVQDYLLRTRDAPFFLYQTTITSVVDFRGLCTVLDHIAPENCFAGPVGRLNAPEAFAGLTFISGASSLMSRDVLVRMRERYDPSHVYASLPNDIWQAAVLHDVPRQALPTFNFVRPRAPRADASYLYALATQLLQQGQYHFRIKTVAPEDAAGRREDIDPWIMLRIMEAILDSEHTPAATLTMIDKVRRLTDGGAGGPIEPRRAAPVHIGPRDFAMNDGELA
;
A
#
# COMPACT_ATOMS: atom_id res chain seq x y z
N MET A 1 -6.92 -10.38 -28.98
CA MET A 1 -8.37 -10.63 -29.06
C MET A 1 -9.06 -9.29 -28.93
N THR A 2 -9.77 -8.85 -29.96
CA THR A 2 -10.58 -7.62 -29.91
C THR A 2 -11.88 -7.94 -29.17
N THR A 3 -12.02 -7.44 -27.94
CA THR A 3 -13.29 -7.52 -27.20
C THR A 3 -14.34 -6.67 -27.90
N SER A 4 -15.58 -7.15 -27.96
CA SER A 4 -16.68 -6.38 -28.53
C SER A 4 -16.93 -5.13 -27.68
N PRO A 5 -17.27 -3.96 -28.27
CA PRO A 5 -17.65 -2.76 -27.52
C PRO A 5 -18.74 -3.01 -26.46
N ASN A 6 -19.65 -3.96 -26.73
CA ASN A 6 -20.70 -4.36 -25.78
C ASN A 6 -20.15 -5.14 -24.58
N ASP A 7 -19.09 -5.93 -24.78
CA ASP A 7 -18.46 -6.71 -23.71
C ASP A 7 -17.69 -5.80 -22.76
N ASN A 8 -17.01 -4.77 -23.28
CA ASN A 8 -16.30 -3.77 -22.46
C ASN A 8 -17.28 -2.91 -21.64
N ALA A 9 -18.39 -2.46 -22.23
CA ALA A 9 -19.42 -1.74 -21.47
C ALA A 9 -20.02 -2.61 -20.36
N SER A 10 -20.23 -3.90 -20.64
CA SER A 10 -20.69 -4.90 -19.66
C SER A 10 -19.66 -5.14 -18.54
N LEU A 11 -18.36 -5.16 -18.87
CA LEU A 11 -17.27 -5.30 -17.90
C LEU A 11 -17.19 -4.09 -16.96
N LEU A 12 -17.17 -2.87 -17.49
CA LEU A 12 -17.15 -1.66 -16.66
C LEU A 12 -18.38 -1.58 -15.74
N ALA A 13 -19.55 -2.03 -16.20
CA ALA A 13 -20.74 -2.13 -15.36
C ALA A 13 -20.57 -3.14 -14.21
N ARG A 14 -19.93 -4.29 -14.44
CA ARG A 14 -19.57 -5.25 -13.37
C ARG A 14 -18.54 -4.67 -12.41
N ILE A 15 -17.53 -3.96 -12.91
CA ILE A 15 -16.52 -3.30 -12.08
C ILE A 15 -17.20 -2.29 -11.14
N ALA A 16 -18.15 -1.50 -11.66
CA ALA A 16 -18.89 -0.52 -10.88
C ALA A 16 -19.76 -1.13 -9.76
N GLN A 17 -20.10 -2.42 -9.84
CA GLN A 17 -20.83 -3.15 -8.80
C GLN A 17 -19.94 -3.59 -7.63
N THR A 18 -18.61 -3.43 -7.74
CA THR A 18 -17.66 -3.72 -6.66
C THR A 18 -17.93 -2.78 -5.49
N THR A 19 -18.43 -3.33 -4.39
CA THR A 19 -18.83 -2.57 -3.20
C THR A 19 -18.22 -3.18 -1.96
N ARG A 20 -17.69 -2.33 -1.06
CA ARG A 20 -17.19 -2.77 0.24
C ARG A 20 -17.37 -1.66 1.28
N PRO A 21 -18.56 -1.51 1.88
CA PRO A 21 -18.89 -0.39 2.75
C PRO A 21 -18.07 -0.36 4.06
N ASN A 22 -17.46 -1.49 4.42
CA ASN A 22 -16.56 -1.59 5.58
C ASN A 22 -15.07 -1.49 5.19
N LEU A 23 -14.73 -1.02 3.99
CA LEU A 23 -13.35 -0.78 3.55
C LEU A 23 -13.13 0.71 3.34
N VAL A 24 -12.09 1.24 3.97
CA VAL A 24 -11.56 2.58 3.71
C VAL A 24 -10.16 2.45 3.14
N VAL A 25 -9.94 2.97 1.95
CA VAL A 25 -8.62 3.03 1.32
C VAL A 25 -8.00 4.40 1.58
N THR A 26 -6.82 4.47 2.17
CA THR A 26 -6.12 5.75 2.36
C THR A 26 -4.84 5.81 1.54
N ILE A 27 -4.65 6.92 0.82
CA ILE A 27 -3.48 7.17 -0.02
C ILE A 27 -2.84 8.49 0.38
N GLY A 28 -1.71 8.42 1.07
CA GLY A 28 -0.94 9.60 1.45
C GLY A 28 -0.03 10.07 0.31
N TYR A 29 -0.01 11.37 0.05
CA TYR A 29 0.95 11.97 -0.89
C TYR A 29 1.40 13.36 -0.41
N GLY A 30 2.58 13.79 -0.87
CA GLY A 30 3.11 15.13 -0.63
C GLY A 30 3.08 15.95 -1.91
N ASP A 31 2.82 17.26 -1.81
CA ASP A 31 2.83 18.18 -2.96
C ASP A 31 4.25 18.54 -3.45
N GLU A 32 5.27 17.92 -2.87
CA GLU A 32 6.70 18.21 -3.00
C GLU A 32 7.27 17.75 -4.35
N LEU A 33 6.66 16.74 -4.99
CA LEU A 33 7.08 16.22 -6.29
C LEU A 33 5.94 16.28 -7.32
N PRO A 34 6.13 16.91 -8.51
CA PRO A 34 5.11 16.96 -9.57
C PRO A 34 4.55 15.59 -9.96
N VAL A 35 5.38 14.55 -9.85
CA VAL A 35 4.99 13.17 -10.17
C VAL A 35 3.88 12.62 -9.27
N PHE A 36 3.83 13.03 -8.00
CA PHE A 36 2.75 12.65 -7.10
C PHE A 36 1.41 13.29 -7.47
N ARG A 37 1.43 14.51 -8.03
CA ARG A 37 0.22 15.16 -8.54
C ARG A 37 -0.32 14.45 -9.79
N HIS A 38 0.57 14.02 -10.69
CA HIS A 38 0.17 13.21 -11.84
C HIS A 38 -0.40 11.85 -11.42
N ALA A 39 0.24 11.16 -10.48
CA ALA A 39 -0.26 9.91 -9.91
C ALA A 39 -1.63 10.10 -9.23
N ARG A 40 -1.83 11.19 -8.49
CA ARG A 40 -3.11 11.57 -7.86
C ARG A 40 -4.21 11.81 -8.89
N ALA A 41 -3.91 12.49 -9.99
CA ALA A 41 -4.86 12.72 -11.08
C ALA A 41 -5.27 11.40 -11.75
N LEU A 42 -4.33 10.49 -12.01
CA LEU A 42 -4.64 9.15 -12.54
C LEU A 42 -5.52 8.36 -11.57
N TRP A 43 -5.19 8.39 -10.28
CA TRP A 43 -6.00 7.77 -9.24
C TRP A 43 -7.43 8.33 -9.20
N GLN A 44 -7.60 9.64 -9.38
CA GLN A 44 -8.92 10.28 -9.43
C GLN A 44 -9.77 9.77 -10.59
N PHE A 45 -9.16 9.57 -11.76
CA PHE A 45 -9.83 8.97 -12.90
C PHE A 45 -10.17 7.50 -12.63
N TYR A 46 -9.20 6.73 -12.13
CA TYR A 46 -9.34 5.31 -11.89
C TYR A 46 -10.45 4.96 -10.88
N MET A 47 -10.54 5.71 -9.77
CA MET A 47 -11.54 5.46 -8.73
C MET A 47 -12.99 5.69 -9.22
N CYS A 48 -13.21 6.49 -10.26
CA CYS A 48 -14.55 6.68 -10.83
C CYS A 48 -15.17 5.38 -11.36
N HIS A 49 -14.34 4.38 -11.69
CA HIS A 49 -14.81 3.05 -12.10
C HIS A 49 -15.23 2.16 -10.92
N PHE A 50 -14.89 2.55 -9.68
CA PHE A 50 -15.19 1.81 -8.45
C PHE A 50 -15.97 2.68 -7.45
N PRO A 51 -17.19 3.14 -7.79
CA PRO A 51 -17.94 4.09 -6.96
C PRO A 51 -18.36 3.51 -5.60
N GLY A 52 -18.35 2.19 -5.44
CA GLY A 52 -18.67 1.48 -4.20
C GLY A 52 -17.50 1.31 -3.22
N ILE A 53 -16.32 1.86 -3.54
CA ILE A 53 -15.11 1.77 -2.72
C ILE A 53 -14.72 3.17 -2.26
N GLU A 54 -14.61 3.36 -0.95
CA GLU A 54 -14.17 4.63 -0.39
C GLU A 54 -12.65 4.78 -0.49
N VAL A 55 -12.19 5.80 -1.23
CA VAL A 55 -10.78 6.18 -1.34
C VAL A 55 -10.58 7.59 -0.83
N ILE A 56 -9.77 7.73 0.23
CA ILE A 56 -9.43 9.00 0.86
C ILE A 56 -7.97 9.33 0.57
N PHE A 57 -7.74 10.43 -0.14
CA PHE A 57 -6.41 10.98 -0.31
C PHE A 57 -6.03 11.85 0.88
N VAL A 58 -4.78 11.75 1.33
CA VAL A 58 -4.31 12.44 2.52
C VAL A 58 -3.09 13.28 2.15
N ARG A 59 -3.12 14.57 2.49
CA ARG A 59 -1.97 15.48 2.33
C ARG A 59 -1.80 16.40 3.53
N TRP A 60 -0.60 16.95 3.65
CA TRP A 60 -0.30 17.98 4.64
C TRP A 60 -0.96 19.31 4.28
N SER A 61 -1.33 20.08 5.29
CA SER A 61 -1.80 21.45 5.15
C SER A 61 -1.09 22.37 6.13
N ASP A 62 -0.53 23.45 5.61
CA ASP A 62 0.03 24.59 6.34
C ASP A 62 -1.05 25.56 6.85
N LYS A 63 -2.27 25.46 6.30
CA LYS A 63 -3.43 26.28 6.68
C LYS A 63 -4.13 25.79 7.95
N LEU A 64 -3.87 24.54 8.35
CA LEU A 64 -4.45 23.91 9.53
C LEU A 64 -3.45 23.91 10.69
N LYS A 65 -3.94 24.08 11.93
CA LYS A 65 -3.11 23.96 13.13
C LYS A 65 -2.63 22.53 13.31
N ARG A 66 -1.53 22.36 14.02
CA ARG A 66 -0.99 21.04 14.35
C ARG A 66 -2.06 20.17 15.02
N GLY A 67 -2.30 18.98 14.47
CA GLY A 67 -3.29 18.04 14.99
C GLY A 67 -4.71 18.22 14.45
N GLU A 68 -4.99 19.29 13.71
CA GLU A 68 -6.26 19.44 13.02
C GLU A 68 -6.32 18.51 11.79
N VAL A 69 -7.48 17.91 11.58
CA VAL A 69 -7.78 17.05 10.43
C VAL A 69 -9.11 17.50 9.85
N MET A 70 -9.15 17.86 8.58
CA MET A 70 -10.33 18.41 7.92
C MET A 70 -10.39 17.94 6.47
N SER A 71 -11.59 17.67 5.95
CA SER A 71 -11.77 17.45 4.50
C SER A 71 -11.98 18.79 3.78
N ASP A 72 -11.34 18.97 2.62
CA ASP A 72 -11.60 20.09 1.71
C ASP A 72 -12.60 19.75 0.59
N GLY A 73 -13.27 18.60 0.70
CA GLY A 73 -14.17 18.05 -0.31
C GLY A 73 -13.48 17.15 -1.36
N HIS A 74 -12.14 17.14 -1.42
CA HIS A 74 -11.38 16.30 -2.34
C HIS A 74 -10.36 15.42 -1.61
N ASP A 75 -9.65 16.00 -0.64
CA ASP A 75 -8.64 15.34 0.16
C ASP A 75 -8.94 15.53 1.66
N LEU A 76 -8.35 14.67 2.47
CA LEU A 76 -8.23 14.84 3.91
C LEU A 76 -6.93 15.58 4.22
N LEU A 77 -7.07 16.81 4.70
CA LEU A 77 -5.98 17.69 5.07
C LEU A 77 -5.56 17.43 6.51
N VAL A 78 -4.25 17.26 6.73
CA VAL A 78 -3.66 17.10 8.06
C VAL A 78 -2.81 18.32 8.38
N GLY A 79 -3.14 18.99 9.47
CA GLY A 79 -2.42 20.17 9.93
C GLY A 79 -1.05 19.84 10.50
N ILE A 80 -0.03 20.40 9.87
CA ILE A 80 1.37 20.22 10.30
C ILE A 80 1.75 21.20 11.42
N GLY A 81 1.16 22.40 11.43
CA GLY A 81 1.64 23.53 12.24
C GLY A 81 3.06 23.97 11.85
N GLY A 82 3.44 25.18 12.25
CA GLY A 82 4.72 25.80 11.83
C GLY A 82 6.01 25.15 12.37
N ASP A 83 5.92 24.06 13.15
CA ASP A 83 7.00 23.59 14.04
C ASP A 83 7.54 22.18 13.75
N PHE A 84 7.23 21.54 12.63
CA PHE A 84 7.98 20.33 12.22
C PHE A 84 9.36 20.75 11.69
N GLN A 85 10.25 21.16 12.60
CA GLN A 85 11.64 21.51 12.28
C GLN A 85 12.52 20.26 12.35
N GLY A 86 13.32 20.05 11.31
CA GLY A 86 14.25 18.91 11.22
C GLY A 86 14.90 18.83 9.84
N ALA A 87 15.98 18.06 9.74
CA ALA A 87 16.66 17.87 8.47
C ALA A 87 15.71 17.18 7.46
N ALA A 88 15.48 17.80 6.31
CA ALA A 88 14.80 17.16 5.19
C ALA A 88 15.71 16.05 4.62
N GLY A 89 15.49 14.80 5.02
CA GLY A 89 16.47 13.72 4.80
C GLY A 89 16.35 12.94 3.50
N TYR A 90 15.20 12.99 2.83
CA TYR A 90 14.92 12.04 1.75
C TYR A 90 15.65 12.35 0.44
N ASN A 91 15.59 13.60 -0.03
CA ASN A 91 16.09 13.99 -1.36
C ASN A 91 17.61 13.87 -1.52
N THR A 92 18.39 13.85 -0.43
CA THR A 92 19.86 13.87 -0.49
C THR A 92 20.50 12.55 -0.07
N SER A 93 19.89 11.81 0.87
CA SER A 93 20.49 10.57 1.41
C SER A 93 19.80 9.28 0.96
N GLY A 94 18.60 9.38 0.37
CA GLY A 94 17.77 8.22 0.08
C GLY A 94 17.26 7.49 1.34
N VAL A 95 17.45 8.10 2.52
CA VAL A 95 16.98 7.62 3.83
C VAL A 95 16.13 8.74 4.45
N TRP A 96 14.92 8.40 4.89
CA TRP A 96 14.10 9.36 5.64
C TRP A 96 14.81 9.72 6.95
N SER A 97 14.93 11.02 7.21
CA SER A 97 15.45 11.49 8.50
C SER A 97 14.50 11.08 9.64
N GLN A 98 15.02 11.05 10.86
CA GLN A 98 14.19 10.80 12.05
C GLN A 98 13.00 11.76 12.14
N SER A 99 13.20 13.04 11.80
CA SER A 99 12.14 14.06 11.79
C SER A 99 11.08 13.79 10.75
N GLU A 100 11.45 13.37 9.53
CA GLU A 100 10.48 12.99 8.51
C GLU A 100 9.72 11.72 8.91
N ASN A 101 10.41 10.69 9.41
CA ASN A 101 9.75 9.50 9.93
C ASN A 101 8.69 9.85 10.99
N ALA A 102 9.03 10.72 11.94
CA ALA A 102 8.10 11.21 12.95
C ALA A 102 6.91 11.97 12.34
N ARG A 103 7.16 12.78 11.30
CA ARG A 103 6.12 13.48 10.54
C ARG A 103 5.15 12.47 9.91
N TRP A 104 5.64 11.44 9.22
CA TRP A 104 4.81 10.42 8.58
C TRP A 104 4.01 9.58 9.59
N ILE A 105 4.63 9.17 10.70
CA ILE A 105 3.93 8.48 11.81
C ILE A 105 2.81 9.37 12.37
N TYR A 106 3.12 10.63 12.67
CA TYR A 106 2.15 11.57 13.20
C TYR A 106 0.95 11.75 12.25
N ARG A 107 1.19 11.86 10.94
CA ARG A 107 0.10 11.91 9.94
C ARG A 107 -0.79 10.69 10.00
N GLN A 108 -0.19 9.50 10.05
CA GLN A 108 -0.93 8.25 10.06
C GLN A 108 -1.81 8.16 11.30
N VAL A 109 -1.28 8.50 12.47
CA VAL A 109 -2.03 8.49 13.73
C VAL A 109 -3.22 9.45 13.66
N LEU A 110 -3.03 10.68 13.16
CA LEU A 110 -4.11 11.65 13.03
C LEU A 110 -5.21 11.20 12.06
N VAL A 111 -4.84 10.60 10.94
CA VAL A 111 -5.80 10.03 9.98
C VAL A 111 -6.57 8.89 10.60
N GLN A 112 -5.90 7.99 11.31
CA GLN A 112 -6.54 6.86 11.99
C GLN A 112 -7.48 7.31 13.09
N ASP A 113 -7.05 8.29 13.90
CA ASP A 113 -7.88 8.93 14.92
C ASP A 113 -9.15 9.56 14.31
N TYR A 114 -9.01 10.27 13.19
CA TYR A 114 -10.16 10.81 12.44
C TYR A 114 -11.11 9.69 11.98
N LEU A 115 -10.59 8.62 11.38
CA LEU A 115 -11.41 7.49 10.92
C LEU A 115 -12.13 6.80 12.08
N LEU A 116 -11.44 6.58 13.21
CA LEU A 116 -12.00 5.97 14.41
C LEU A 116 -13.11 6.81 15.05
N ARG A 117 -13.01 8.15 14.98
CA ARG A 117 -14.02 9.08 15.51
C ARG A 117 -15.22 9.27 14.58
N THR A 118 -15.04 9.06 13.29
CA THR A 118 -16.10 9.27 12.28
C THR A 118 -16.84 7.99 11.91
N ARG A 119 -16.42 6.84 12.46
CA ARG A 119 -16.98 5.52 12.15
C ARG A 119 -17.15 4.67 13.40
N ASP A 120 -18.40 4.37 13.71
CA ASP A 120 -18.78 3.53 14.85
C ASP A 120 -18.75 2.03 14.50
N ALA A 121 -19.06 1.67 13.25
CA ALA A 121 -19.10 0.28 12.80
C ALA A 121 -17.70 -0.32 12.58
N PRO A 122 -17.53 -1.66 12.67
CA PRO A 122 -16.30 -2.33 12.25
C PRO A 122 -15.94 -2.02 10.80
N PHE A 123 -14.67 -1.68 10.56
CA PHE A 123 -14.13 -1.42 9.24
C PHE A 123 -12.69 -1.90 9.12
N PHE A 124 -12.23 -2.03 7.88
CA PHE A 124 -10.84 -2.22 7.51
C PHE A 124 -10.27 -0.93 6.93
N LEU A 125 -9.06 -0.61 7.34
CA LEU A 125 -8.23 0.40 6.73
C LEU A 125 -7.20 -0.26 5.82
N TYR A 126 -7.25 0.03 4.53
CA TYR A 126 -6.22 -0.34 3.57
C TYR A 126 -5.37 0.89 3.22
N GLN A 127 -4.14 0.94 3.74
CA GLN A 127 -3.19 2.02 3.49
C GLN A 127 -2.26 1.61 2.37
N THR A 128 -2.09 2.44 1.35
CA THR A 128 -1.18 2.17 0.22
C THR A 128 -0.48 3.44 -0.23
N THR A 129 0.59 3.29 -1.01
CA THR A 129 1.31 4.43 -1.60
C THR A 129 0.56 5.01 -2.80
N ILE A 130 0.74 6.31 -3.07
CA ILE A 130 0.21 6.97 -4.28
C ILE A 130 0.74 6.33 -5.57
N THR A 131 1.87 5.64 -5.48
CA THR A 131 2.58 4.93 -6.56
C THR A 131 2.22 3.46 -6.65
N SER A 132 1.14 3.06 -5.99
CA SER A 132 0.57 1.73 -6.14
C SER A 132 -0.69 1.79 -7.00
N VAL A 133 -1.06 0.69 -7.61
CA VAL A 133 -2.34 0.46 -8.30
C VAL A 133 -2.93 -0.83 -7.76
N VAL A 134 -4.22 -0.81 -7.45
CA VAL A 134 -4.91 -1.91 -6.76
C VAL A 134 -6.18 -2.27 -7.53
N ASP A 135 -6.33 -3.54 -7.91
CA ASP A 135 -7.61 -4.07 -8.34
C ASP A 135 -8.49 -4.32 -7.11
N PHE A 136 -9.49 -3.46 -6.92
CA PHE A 136 -10.38 -3.55 -5.76
C PHE A 136 -11.23 -4.81 -5.74
N ARG A 137 -11.46 -5.48 -6.88
CA ARG A 137 -12.17 -6.78 -6.92
C ARG A 137 -11.35 -7.87 -6.24
N GLY A 138 -10.05 -7.88 -6.52
CA GLY A 138 -9.08 -8.73 -5.85
C GLY A 138 -8.97 -8.44 -4.36
N LEU A 139 -8.87 -7.15 -3.98
CA LEU A 139 -8.86 -6.75 -2.57
C LEU A 139 -10.15 -7.17 -1.84
N CYS A 140 -11.33 -7.02 -2.45
CA CYS A 140 -12.58 -7.47 -1.84
C CYS A 140 -12.60 -8.99 -1.64
N THR A 141 -12.09 -9.76 -2.61
CA THR A 141 -11.95 -11.22 -2.49
C THR A 141 -11.06 -11.60 -1.30
N VAL A 142 -9.95 -10.87 -1.10
CA VAL A 142 -9.07 -11.03 0.06
C VAL A 142 -9.83 -10.78 1.36
N LEU A 143 -10.60 -9.70 1.42
CA LEU A 143 -11.35 -9.29 2.61
C LEU A 143 -12.46 -10.27 3.00
N ASP A 144 -12.96 -11.07 2.07
CA ASP A 144 -13.92 -12.16 2.37
C ASP A 144 -13.27 -13.35 3.08
N HIS A 145 -11.94 -13.44 3.07
CA HIS A 145 -11.16 -14.58 3.59
C HIS A 145 -10.14 -14.18 4.67
N ILE A 146 -10.25 -12.96 5.18
CA ILE A 146 -9.45 -12.46 6.29
C ILE A 146 -10.33 -12.31 7.53
N ALA A 147 -9.77 -12.65 8.69
CA ALA A 147 -10.44 -12.45 9.96
C ALA A 147 -10.80 -10.95 10.16
N PRO A 148 -12.05 -10.61 10.53
CA PRO A 148 -12.48 -9.22 10.70
C PRO A 148 -11.87 -8.53 11.92
N GLU A 149 -11.28 -9.29 12.84
CA GLU A 149 -10.63 -8.82 14.06
C GLU A 149 -9.16 -9.24 14.06
N ASN A 150 -8.32 -8.50 14.79
CA ASN A 150 -6.87 -8.74 14.85
C ASN A 150 -6.19 -8.82 13.48
N CYS A 151 -6.77 -8.20 12.45
CA CYS A 151 -6.19 -8.21 11.11
C CYS A 151 -5.07 -7.18 11.05
N PHE A 152 -3.84 -7.66 10.84
CA PHE A 152 -2.73 -6.86 10.37
C PHE A 152 -2.06 -7.59 9.22
N ALA A 153 -2.31 -7.15 7.99
CA ALA A 153 -1.97 -7.88 6.79
C ALA A 153 -1.29 -7.02 5.73
N GLY A 154 -0.49 -7.63 4.87
CA GLY A 154 0.24 -6.95 3.79
C GLY A 154 1.51 -7.69 3.41
N PRO A 155 2.41 -7.07 2.62
CA PRO A 155 3.66 -7.72 2.25
C PRO A 155 4.60 -7.79 3.44
N VAL A 156 5.02 -9.00 3.82
CA VAL A 156 5.78 -9.21 5.06
C VAL A 156 7.28 -9.09 4.80
N GLY A 157 7.96 -8.37 5.69
CA GLY A 157 9.42 -8.38 5.83
C GLY A 157 9.86 -8.84 7.22
N ARG A 158 11.16 -9.09 7.37
CA ARG A 158 11.81 -9.35 8.66
C ARG A 158 13.07 -8.52 8.78
N LEU A 159 13.22 -7.87 9.94
CA LEU A 159 14.43 -7.14 10.26
C LEU A 159 15.52 -8.09 10.79
N ASN A 160 16.73 -7.88 10.31
CA ASN A 160 17.94 -8.55 10.81
C ASN A 160 18.75 -7.65 11.75
N ALA A 161 18.54 -6.33 11.67
CA ALA A 161 19.25 -5.31 12.42
C ALA A 161 18.38 -4.05 12.54
N PRO A 162 18.68 -3.16 13.51
CA PRO A 162 19.61 -3.34 14.64
C PRO A 162 19.13 -4.42 15.63
N GLU A 163 20.00 -4.84 16.57
CA GLU A 163 19.76 -5.95 17.52
C GLU A 163 18.39 -5.86 18.23
N ALA A 164 17.99 -4.65 18.65
CA ALA A 164 16.69 -4.41 19.30
C ALA A 164 15.47 -4.85 18.46
N PHE A 165 15.62 -4.84 17.12
CA PHE A 165 14.59 -5.25 16.16
C PHE A 165 14.93 -6.55 15.43
N ALA A 166 16.01 -7.23 15.79
CA ALA A 166 16.35 -8.50 15.18
C ALA A 166 15.21 -9.50 15.35
N GLY A 167 14.78 -10.09 14.23
CA GLY A 167 13.66 -11.02 14.18
C GLY A 167 12.27 -10.38 14.16
N LEU A 168 12.14 -9.06 14.28
CA LEU A 168 10.85 -8.38 14.16
C LEU A 168 10.31 -8.55 12.74
N THR A 169 9.10 -9.11 12.63
CA THR A 169 8.35 -9.17 11.38
C THR A 169 7.50 -7.91 11.24
N PHE A 170 7.42 -7.38 10.03
CA PHE A 170 6.69 -6.14 9.75
C PHE A 170 5.89 -6.28 8.46
N ILE A 171 4.82 -5.51 8.34
CA ILE A 171 4.13 -5.30 7.07
C ILE A 171 4.79 -4.10 6.40
N SER A 172 5.37 -4.31 5.22
CA SER A 172 6.12 -3.28 4.50
C SER A 172 5.23 -2.09 4.12
N GLY A 173 5.81 -0.89 4.06
CA GLY A 173 5.10 0.32 3.63
C GLY A 173 4.59 0.33 2.18
N ALA A 174 4.62 -0.79 1.45
CA ALA A 174 3.95 -0.91 0.16
C ALA A 174 2.41 -0.85 0.32
N SER A 175 1.88 -1.63 1.25
CA SER A 175 0.51 -1.55 1.71
C SER A 175 0.36 -2.20 3.08
N SER A 176 -0.68 -1.80 3.80
CA SER A 176 -1.11 -2.45 5.03
C SER A 176 -2.63 -2.48 5.10
N LEU A 177 -3.17 -3.61 5.54
CA LEU A 177 -4.57 -3.82 5.80
C LEU A 177 -4.75 -4.05 7.31
N MET A 178 -5.51 -3.18 7.96
CA MET A 178 -5.72 -3.22 9.41
C MET A 178 -7.21 -3.23 9.74
N SER A 179 -7.63 -4.10 10.64
CA SER A 179 -8.99 -4.02 11.21
C SER A 179 -9.08 -2.89 12.24
N ARG A 180 -10.30 -2.39 12.47
CA ARG A 180 -10.59 -1.30 13.42
C ARG A 180 -9.97 -1.52 14.81
N ASP A 181 -10.04 -2.72 15.36
CA ASP A 181 -9.46 -3.04 16.68
C ASP A 181 -7.93 -2.90 16.71
N VAL A 182 -7.24 -3.25 15.62
CA VAL A 182 -5.80 -3.04 15.48
C VAL A 182 -5.47 -1.54 15.43
N LEU A 183 -6.29 -0.74 14.75
CA LEU A 183 -6.14 0.72 14.74
C LEU A 183 -6.34 1.33 16.13
N VAL A 184 -7.34 0.85 16.88
CA VAL A 184 -7.58 1.29 18.27
C VAL A 184 -6.35 1.00 19.13
N ARG A 185 -5.81 -0.22 19.09
CA ARG A 185 -4.58 -0.56 19.83
C ARG A 185 -3.39 0.29 19.43
N MET A 186 -3.22 0.55 18.14
CA MET A 186 -2.11 1.39 17.67
C MET A 186 -2.24 2.83 18.15
N ARG A 187 -3.46 3.39 18.17
CA ARG A 187 -3.76 4.71 18.74
C ARG A 187 -3.48 4.75 20.25
N GLU A 188 -3.92 3.74 21.00
CA GLU A 188 -3.71 3.65 22.46
C GLU A 188 -2.23 3.54 22.85
N ARG A 189 -1.42 2.92 21.98
CA ARG A 189 0.02 2.71 22.20
C ARG A 189 0.89 3.81 21.61
N TYR A 190 0.31 4.77 20.90
CA TYR A 190 1.07 5.86 20.33
C TYR A 190 1.49 6.84 21.43
N ASP A 191 2.80 6.99 21.59
CA ASP A 191 3.41 8.03 22.42
C ASP A 191 4.38 8.84 21.56
N PRO A 192 4.11 10.14 21.30
CA PRO A 192 4.99 11.00 20.50
C PRO A 192 6.36 11.24 21.12
N SER A 193 6.53 10.98 22.43
CA SER A 193 7.80 11.13 23.15
C SER A 193 8.64 9.85 23.15
N HIS A 194 8.06 8.71 22.76
CA HIS A 194 8.74 7.43 22.74
C HIS A 194 9.81 7.39 21.64
N VAL A 195 10.92 6.67 21.89
CA VAL A 195 12.02 6.49 20.92
C VAL A 195 11.58 5.86 19.59
N TYR A 196 10.43 5.18 19.58
CA TYR A 196 9.86 4.57 18.38
C TYR A 196 9.14 5.57 17.48
N ALA A 197 8.80 6.77 17.98
CA ALA A 197 8.06 7.78 17.22
C ALA A 197 8.86 8.35 16.03
N SER A 198 10.14 8.01 15.88
CA SER A 198 11.00 8.42 14.77
C SER A 198 11.54 7.26 13.91
N LEU A 199 11.02 6.04 14.11
CA LEU A 199 11.37 4.88 13.28
C LEU A 199 10.73 5.00 11.89
N PRO A 200 11.24 4.28 10.87
CA PRO A 200 10.49 4.08 9.64
C PRO A 200 9.06 3.59 9.95
N ASN A 201 8.09 4.11 9.22
CA ASN A 201 6.68 3.99 9.57
C ASN A 201 6.19 2.54 9.74
N ASP A 202 6.58 1.64 8.83
CA ASP A 202 6.25 0.22 8.88
C ASP A 202 6.93 -0.51 10.06
N ILE A 203 8.13 -0.09 10.43
CA ILE A 203 8.84 -0.61 11.61
C ILE A 203 8.20 -0.09 12.90
N TRP A 204 7.76 1.18 12.94
CA TRP A 204 7.00 1.72 14.07
C TRP A 204 5.70 0.94 14.28
N GLN A 205 4.90 0.71 13.22
CA GLN A 205 3.68 -0.11 13.29
C GLN A 205 3.98 -1.49 13.88
N ALA A 206 5.03 -2.15 13.38
CA ALA A 206 5.44 -3.47 13.87
C ALA A 206 5.87 -3.47 15.34
N ALA A 207 6.56 -2.41 15.79
CA ALA A 207 7.03 -2.26 17.17
C ALA A 207 5.89 -1.97 18.16
N VAL A 208 4.93 -1.11 17.79
CA VAL A 208 3.77 -0.82 18.64
C VAL A 208 2.76 -1.97 18.64
N LEU A 209 2.67 -2.74 17.55
CA LEU A 209 1.85 -3.95 17.43
C LEU A 209 2.67 -5.24 17.63
N HIS A 210 3.59 -5.25 18.59
CA HIS A 210 4.53 -6.37 18.83
C HIS A 210 3.89 -7.70 19.26
N ASP A 211 2.58 -7.72 19.49
CA ASP A 211 1.76 -8.85 19.92
C ASP A 211 0.70 -9.28 18.88
N VAL A 212 0.59 -8.58 17.74
CA VAL A 212 -0.42 -8.87 16.71
C VAL A 212 0.19 -9.69 15.57
N PRO A 213 -0.25 -10.93 15.30
CA PRO A 213 0.28 -11.72 14.19
C PRO A 213 0.10 -11.05 12.81
N ARG A 214 1.06 -11.26 11.89
CA ARG A 214 1.04 -10.68 10.55
C ARG A 214 0.47 -11.67 9.55
N GLN A 215 -0.46 -11.23 8.71
CA GLN A 215 -0.95 -12.04 7.59
C GLN A 215 -0.28 -11.60 6.29
N ALA A 216 0.46 -12.49 5.65
CA ALA A 216 1.12 -12.16 4.39
C ALA A 216 0.12 -12.00 3.24
N LEU A 217 0.30 -10.94 2.46
CA LEU A 217 -0.45 -10.65 1.25
C LEU A 217 0.49 -10.35 0.08
N PRO A 218 0.09 -10.68 -1.17
CA PRO A 218 0.91 -10.44 -2.34
C PRO A 218 1.04 -8.95 -2.66
N THR A 219 2.18 -8.58 -3.22
CA THR A 219 2.38 -7.31 -3.91
C THR A 219 3.43 -7.51 -4.98
N PHE A 220 3.11 -7.13 -6.20
CA PHE A 220 4.05 -7.16 -7.31
C PHE A 220 4.72 -5.80 -7.45
N ASN A 221 6.05 -5.75 -7.50
CA ASN A 221 6.80 -4.49 -7.60
C ASN A 221 7.39 -4.32 -9.01
N PHE A 222 7.06 -3.23 -9.69
CA PHE A 222 7.79 -2.76 -10.86
C PHE A 222 9.01 -1.98 -10.38
N VAL A 223 10.21 -2.56 -10.54
CA VAL A 223 11.47 -2.01 -10.01
C VAL A 223 12.42 -1.52 -11.10
N ARG A 224 12.25 -1.98 -12.35
CA ARG A 224 13.11 -1.59 -13.47
C ARG A 224 12.63 -0.27 -14.11
N PRO A 225 13.53 0.67 -14.45
CA PRO A 225 13.19 1.82 -15.29
C PRO A 225 12.65 1.39 -16.67
N ARG A 226 11.69 2.13 -17.24
CA ARG A 226 11.03 1.81 -18.51
C ARG A 226 10.90 3.04 -19.40
N ALA A 227 10.88 2.83 -20.71
CA ALA A 227 10.67 3.88 -21.70
C ALA A 227 9.17 3.97 -22.08
N PRO A 228 8.52 5.16 -21.96
CA PRO A 228 7.06 5.31 -22.10
C PRO A 228 6.42 4.73 -23.35
N ARG A 229 7.10 4.82 -24.50
CA ARG A 229 6.54 4.38 -25.79
C ARG A 229 6.94 2.97 -26.17
N ALA A 230 8.17 2.56 -25.84
CA ALA A 230 8.68 1.25 -26.23
C ALA A 230 8.08 0.13 -25.38
N ASP A 231 7.86 0.39 -24.09
CA ASP A 231 7.47 -0.65 -23.13
C ASP A 231 5.97 -0.68 -22.82
N ALA A 232 5.17 0.23 -23.39
CA ALA A 232 3.74 0.37 -23.12
C ALA A 232 2.94 -0.93 -23.32
N SER A 233 3.05 -1.54 -24.49
CA SER A 233 2.34 -2.79 -24.82
C SER A 233 2.81 -3.96 -23.96
N TYR A 234 4.11 -4.02 -23.67
CA TYR A 234 4.70 -5.03 -22.81
C TYR A 234 4.16 -4.93 -21.38
N LEU A 235 4.12 -3.72 -20.80
CA LEU A 235 3.62 -3.52 -19.43
C LEU A 235 2.14 -3.82 -19.29
N TYR A 236 1.33 -3.45 -20.27
CA TYR A 236 -0.09 -3.82 -20.30
C TYR A 236 -0.24 -5.35 -20.33
N ALA A 237 0.48 -6.03 -21.23
CA ALA A 237 0.42 -7.50 -21.35
C ALA A 237 0.91 -8.19 -20.07
N LEU A 238 1.98 -7.70 -19.47
CA LEU A 238 2.52 -8.21 -18.21
C LEU A 238 1.52 -8.01 -17.07
N ALA A 239 0.93 -6.82 -16.93
CA ALA A 239 -0.08 -6.55 -15.91
C ALA A 239 -1.29 -7.49 -16.07
N THR A 240 -1.76 -7.70 -17.31
CA THR A 240 -2.84 -8.64 -17.62
C THR A 240 -2.49 -10.07 -17.21
N GLN A 241 -1.27 -10.54 -17.52
CA GLN A 241 -0.80 -11.86 -17.11
C GLN A 241 -0.74 -11.99 -15.58
N LEU A 242 -0.25 -10.97 -14.87
CA LEU A 242 -0.16 -10.97 -13.41
C LEU A 242 -1.56 -10.97 -12.76
N LEU A 243 -2.52 -10.24 -13.32
CA LEU A 243 -3.93 -10.28 -12.90
C LEU A 243 -4.52 -11.68 -13.06
N GLN A 244 -4.26 -12.35 -14.18
CA GLN A 244 -4.69 -13.75 -14.41
C GLN A 244 -4.04 -14.73 -13.40
N GLN A 245 -2.84 -14.42 -12.92
CA GLN A 245 -2.18 -15.18 -11.85
C GLN A 245 -2.71 -14.84 -10.44
N GLY A 246 -3.63 -13.88 -10.31
CA GLY A 246 -4.25 -13.50 -9.04
C GLY A 246 -3.58 -12.34 -8.31
N GLN A 247 -2.58 -11.68 -8.91
CA GLN A 247 -2.04 -10.43 -8.35
C GLN A 247 -3.11 -9.35 -8.39
N TYR A 248 -3.24 -8.58 -7.31
CA TYR A 248 -4.21 -7.48 -7.23
C TYR A 248 -3.59 -6.16 -6.77
N HIS A 249 -2.36 -6.17 -6.26
CA HIS A 249 -1.65 -4.96 -5.82
C HIS A 249 -0.30 -4.87 -6.53
N PHE A 250 -0.16 -3.81 -7.32
CA PHE A 250 1.03 -3.46 -8.06
C PHE A 250 1.67 -2.20 -7.47
N ARG A 251 2.94 -2.24 -7.11
CA ARG A 251 3.70 -1.08 -6.63
C ARG A 251 4.74 -0.67 -7.66
N ILE A 252 4.82 0.62 -7.98
CA ILE A 252 5.87 1.18 -8.81
C ILE A 252 6.97 1.74 -7.91
N LYS A 253 8.17 1.17 -8.03
CA LYS A 253 9.42 1.54 -7.33
C LYS A 253 10.52 1.76 -8.38
N THR A 254 10.36 2.74 -9.24
CA THR A 254 11.38 3.06 -10.24
C THR A 254 12.56 3.73 -9.55
N VAL A 255 13.63 2.97 -9.37
CA VAL A 255 14.91 3.47 -8.84
C VAL A 255 15.59 4.27 -9.96
N ALA A 256 15.80 5.57 -9.78
CA ALA A 256 16.63 6.30 -10.73
C ALA A 256 18.05 5.71 -10.78
N PRO A 257 18.74 5.79 -11.92
CA PRO A 257 20.13 5.36 -12.04
C PRO A 257 21.01 5.96 -10.94
N GLU A 258 22.04 5.23 -10.50
CA GLU A 258 22.94 5.62 -9.39
C GLU A 258 23.58 7.01 -9.55
N ASP A 259 23.71 7.52 -10.79
CA ASP A 259 24.29 8.83 -11.11
C ASP A 259 23.28 10.00 -11.17
N ALA A 260 21.97 9.72 -11.04
CA ALA A 260 20.93 10.75 -11.07
C ALA A 260 20.77 11.38 -9.69
N ALA A 261 21.59 12.38 -9.38
CA ALA A 261 21.54 13.27 -8.21
C ALA A 261 20.20 13.23 -7.43
N GLY A 262 20.12 12.34 -6.43
CA GLY A 262 19.09 12.34 -5.39
C GLY A 262 17.67 11.93 -5.76
N ARG A 263 17.35 11.53 -7.00
CA ARG A 263 15.96 11.25 -7.41
C ARG A 263 15.61 9.76 -7.43
N ARG A 264 15.76 9.06 -6.32
CA ARG A 264 15.57 7.59 -6.27
C ARG A 264 14.15 7.10 -6.63
N GLU A 265 13.15 7.96 -6.72
CA GLU A 265 11.80 7.59 -7.17
C GLU A 265 11.42 8.43 -8.40
N ASP A 266 11.99 8.12 -9.56
CA ASP A 266 11.48 8.60 -10.85
C ASP A 266 10.21 7.80 -11.15
N ILE A 267 9.17 8.03 -10.36
CA ILE A 267 7.87 7.40 -10.51
C ILE A 267 7.39 7.68 -11.91
N ASP A 268 6.79 6.65 -12.49
CA ASP A 268 6.39 6.71 -13.87
C ASP A 268 4.86 6.58 -13.93
N PRO A 269 4.12 7.69 -13.84
CA PRO A 269 2.65 7.66 -13.88
C PRO A 269 2.10 6.90 -15.08
N TRP A 270 2.84 6.83 -16.19
CA TRP A 270 2.37 6.05 -17.34
C TRP A 270 2.44 4.53 -17.11
N ILE A 271 3.36 4.01 -16.27
CA ILE A 271 3.31 2.60 -15.86
C ILE A 271 2.02 2.35 -15.07
N MET A 272 1.67 3.26 -14.15
CA MET A 272 0.39 3.19 -13.41
C MET A 272 -0.80 3.18 -14.38
N LEU A 273 -0.79 4.07 -15.38
CA LEU A 273 -1.83 4.11 -16.41
C LEU A 273 -1.98 2.77 -17.12
N ARG A 274 -0.88 2.12 -17.54
CA ARG A 274 -0.93 0.81 -18.21
C ARG A 274 -1.48 -0.30 -17.32
N ILE A 275 -1.18 -0.27 -16.03
CA ILE A 275 -1.72 -1.23 -15.06
C ILE A 275 -3.22 -0.97 -14.84
N MET A 276 -3.62 0.31 -14.70
CA MET A 276 -5.03 0.70 -14.55
C MET A 276 -5.85 0.28 -15.76
N GLU A 277 -5.37 0.52 -16.98
CA GLU A 277 -5.98 0.05 -18.23
C GLU A 277 -6.13 -1.48 -18.22
N ALA A 278 -5.07 -2.22 -17.90
CA ALA A 278 -5.12 -3.68 -17.85
C ALA A 278 -6.16 -4.20 -16.83
N ILE A 279 -6.32 -3.54 -15.68
CA ILE A 279 -7.34 -3.90 -14.70
C ILE A 279 -8.75 -3.67 -15.25
N LEU A 280 -8.99 -2.52 -15.88
CA LEU A 280 -10.30 -2.15 -16.42
C LEU A 280 -10.73 -3.01 -17.61
N ASP A 281 -9.76 -3.56 -18.36
CA ASP A 281 -9.99 -4.44 -19.52
C ASP A 281 -9.92 -5.94 -19.17
N SER A 282 -9.68 -6.30 -17.90
CA SER A 282 -9.57 -7.70 -17.45
C SER A 282 -10.74 -8.13 -16.57
N GLU A 283 -11.18 -9.38 -16.73
CA GLU A 283 -12.07 -10.05 -15.79
C GLU A 283 -11.34 -10.44 -14.51
N HIS A 284 -11.99 -10.22 -13.37
CA HIS A 284 -11.48 -10.67 -12.09
C HIS A 284 -11.73 -12.17 -11.90
N THR A 285 -10.71 -12.91 -11.46
CA THR A 285 -10.81 -14.35 -11.16
C THR A 285 -10.58 -14.59 -9.67
N PRO A 286 -11.63 -14.67 -8.83
CA PRO A 286 -11.49 -14.83 -7.38
C PRO A 286 -10.61 -16.04 -7.00
N ALA A 287 -10.76 -17.17 -7.68
CA ALA A 287 -9.98 -18.38 -7.43
C ALA A 287 -8.47 -18.17 -7.64
N ALA A 288 -8.07 -17.38 -8.64
CA ALA A 288 -6.67 -17.06 -8.90
C ALA A 288 -6.11 -16.19 -7.76
N THR A 289 -6.86 -15.17 -7.32
CA THR A 289 -6.48 -14.33 -6.18
C THR A 289 -6.32 -15.15 -4.90
N LEU A 290 -7.26 -16.04 -4.60
CA LEU A 290 -7.18 -16.92 -3.42
C LEU A 290 -5.97 -17.87 -3.50
N THR A 291 -5.69 -18.40 -4.68
CA THR A 291 -4.50 -19.24 -4.92
C THR A 291 -3.21 -18.46 -4.68
N MET A 292 -3.11 -17.23 -5.19
CA MET A 292 -1.94 -16.37 -4.97
C MET A 292 -1.73 -16.04 -3.50
N ILE A 293 -2.81 -15.76 -2.76
CA ILE A 293 -2.74 -15.49 -1.31
C ILE A 293 -2.25 -16.72 -0.54
N ASP A 294 -2.79 -17.91 -0.84
CA ASP A 294 -2.36 -19.16 -0.19
C ASP A 294 -0.87 -19.44 -0.46
N LYS A 295 -0.43 -19.28 -1.71
CA LYS A 295 0.99 -19.40 -2.09
C LYS A 295 1.89 -18.45 -1.28
N VAL A 296 1.50 -17.18 -1.17
CA VAL A 296 2.25 -16.19 -0.38
C VAL A 296 2.27 -16.56 1.10
N ARG A 297 1.12 -16.88 1.70
CA ARG A 297 1.03 -17.24 3.13
C ARG A 297 1.89 -18.45 3.47
N ARG A 298 1.79 -19.53 2.69
CA ARG A 298 2.59 -20.74 2.89
C ARG A 298 4.07 -20.50 2.73
N LEU A 299 4.48 -19.70 1.73
CA LEU A 299 5.87 -19.30 1.56
C LEU A 299 6.40 -18.56 2.80
N THR A 300 5.54 -17.77 3.46
CA THR A 300 5.95 -16.91 4.56
C THR A 300 6.05 -17.56 5.93
N ASP A 301 5.35 -18.68 6.20
CA ASP A 301 5.43 -19.35 7.51
C ASP A 301 6.25 -20.65 7.52
N GLY A 302 6.59 -21.20 6.36
CA GLY A 302 7.19 -22.54 6.25
C GLY A 302 6.20 -23.64 5.84
N GLY A 303 5.04 -23.26 5.30
CA GLY A 303 4.10 -24.16 4.62
C GLY A 303 2.72 -24.31 5.29
N ALA A 304 2.54 -23.84 6.53
CA ALA A 304 1.27 -23.99 7.26
C ALA A 304 0.18 -23.02 6.75
N GLY A 305 0.57 -21.86 6.21
CA GLY A 305 -0.33 -20.88 5.60
C GLY A 305 -1.09 -20.01 6.62
N GLY A 306 -0.63 -19.99 7.87
CA GLY A 306 -1.20 -19.21 8.95
C GLY A 306 -0.60 -17.81 9.10
N PRO A 307 -1.12 -17.01 10.04
CA PRO A 307 -0.48 -15.77 10.47
C PRO A 307 0.93 -16.03 11.03
N ILE A 308 1.81 -15.04 10.84
CA ILE A 308 3.21 -15.10 11.25
C ILE A 308 3.38 -14.37 12.58
N GLU A 309 4.14 -14.97 13.48
CA GLU A 309 4.48 -14.35 14.76
C GLU A 309 5.18 -12.98 14.60
N PRO A 310 4.89 -12.01 15.49
CA PRO A 310 5.53 -10.70 15.50
C PRO A 310 7.06 -10.75 15.56
N ARG A 311 7.62 -11.77 16.21
CA ARG A 311 9.06 -12.01 16.28
C ARG A 311 9.38 -13.45 15.93
N ARG A 312 10.38 -13.65 15.06
CA ARG A 312 10.86 -14.99 14.71
C ARG A 312 12.35 -15.03 14.38
N ALA A 313 12.98 -16.15 14.72
CA ALA A 313 14.36 -16.42 14.36
C ALA A 313 14.50 -16.81 12.87
N ALA A 314 13.54 -17.57 12.33
CA ALA A 314 13.58 -18.04 10.95
C ALA A 314 13.38 -16.91 9.92
N PRO A 315 13.98 -17.01 8.72
CA PRO A 315 13.65 -16.12 7.60
C PRO A 315 12.16 -16.17 7.24
N VAL A 316 11.64 -15.08 6.67
CA VAL A 316 10.25 -15.04 6.16
C VAL A 316 10.12 -15.86 4.89
N HIS A 317 11.12 -15.89 4.01
CA HIS A 317 11.06 -16.66 2.76
C HIS A 317 12.05 -17.82 2.82
N ILE A 318 11.53 -19.04 2.95
CA ILE A 318 12.32 -20.26 2.96
C ILE A 318 11.73 -21.22 1.92
N GLY A 319 12.26 -21.16 0.70
CA GLY A 319 11.90 -22.10 -0.35
C GLY A 319 11.92 -21.52 -1.78
N PRO A 320 11.91 -22.39 -2.80
CA PRO A 320 11.72 -21.97 -4.17
C PRO A 320 10.33 -21.36 -4.33
N ARG A 321 10.26 -20.22 -5.01
CA ARG A 321 9.02 -19.52 -5.31
C ARG A 321 8.68 -19.69 -6.78
N ASP A 322 7.47 -20.15 -7.08
CA ASP A 322 6.97 -20.42 -8.45
C ASP A 322 6.20 -19.23 -9.06
N PHE A 323 6.25 -18.06 -8.41
CA PHE A 323 5.61 -16.83 -8.86
C PHE A 323 6.55 -15.63 -8.63
N ALA A 324 6.45 -14.60 -9.48
CA ALA A 324 7.24 -13.38 -9.34
C ALA A 324 6.57 -12.37 -8.39
N MET A 325 7.38 -11.57 -7.70
CA MET A 325 7.01 -10.49 -6.75
C MET A 325 7.61 -9.16 -7.19
N ASN A 326 8.49 -9.19 -8.20
CA ASN A 326 8.90 -8.03 -8.94
C ASN A 326 9.28 -8.39 -10.39
N ASP A 327 9.31 -7.39 -11.26
CA ASP A 327 9.67 -7.56 -12.68
C ASP A 327 11.16 -7.84 -12.90
N GLY A 328 11.98 -7.74 -11.85
CA GLY A 328 13.35 -8.23 -11.79
C GLY A 328 13.47 -9.75 -11.88
N GLU A 329 12.43 -10.48 -11.45
CA GLU A 329 12.40 -11.94 -11.34
C GLU A 329 11.76 -12.63 -12.55
N LEU A 330 11.26 -11.85 -13.49
CA LEU A 330 10.72 -12.33 -14.75
C LEU A 330 11.90 -12.60 -15.71
N ALA A 331 11.99 -13.84 -16.17
CA ALA A 331 13.03 -14.33 -17.09
C ALA A 331 12.91 -13.70 -18.49
#